data_AF-A0A0H3LTI8-F1
#
_entry.id   AF-A0A0H3LTI8-F1
#
_cell.length_a   1.000
_cell.length_b   1.000
_cell.length_c   1.000
_cell.angle_alpha   90.00
_cell.angle_beta   90.00
_cell.angle_gamma   90.00
#
_symmetry.space_group_name_H-M   'P 1'
#
loop_
_entity.id
_entity.type
_entity.pdbx_description
1 polymer ?
#
loop_
_entity_poly.entity_id
_entity_poly.type
_entity_poly.pdbx_seq_one_letter_code
_entity_poly.pdbx_strand_id
1 'polypeptide(L)'
;MMDDQTTVWLKSLQYLPPPLRDFHDQKEVFKTIHQITNVDGHEYARSVDWVTGQCYVIDIFLWFMARRGYTLQRCRARVPFRALHADVEEARNRRGAALPLPSAAQPTTSAKE
;
A
#
# COMPACT_ATOMS: atom_id res chain seq x y z
N MET A 1 7.37 -24.35 -6.64
CA MET A 1 6.37 -24.21 -5.56
C MET A 1 5.01 -24.32 -6.20
N MET A 2 4.10 -25.15 -5.68
CA MET A 2 2.72 -25.17 -6.17
C MET A 2 2.03 -23.91 -5.66
N ASP A 3 1.52 -23.09 -6.57
CA ASP A 3 0.76 -21.91 -6.20
C ASP A 3 -0.54 -22.36 -5.50
N ASP A 4 -0.87 -21.74 -4.37
CA ASP A 4 -2.15 -21.97 -3.71
C ASP A 4 -3.31 -21.38 -4.54
N GLN A 5 -4.53 -21.81 -4.23
CA GLN A 5 -5.73 -21.40 -4.96
C GLN A 5 -5.93 -19.88 -4.99
N THR A 6 -5.59 -19.17 -3.90
CA THR A 6 -5.70 -17.71 -3.84
C THR A 6 -4.65 -17.06 -4.74
N THR A 7 -3.41 -17.56 -4.74
CA THR A 7 -2.34 -17.07 -5.63
C THR A 7 -2.70 -17.22 -7.11
N VAL A 8 -3.25 -18.36 -7.52
CA VAL A 8 -3.72 -18.57 -8.89
C VAL A 8 -4.81 -17.57 -9.27
N TRP A 9 -5.78 -17.34 -8.38
CA TRP A 9 -6.84 -16.37 -8.62
C TRP A 9 -6.32 -14.93 -8.67
N LEU A 10 -5.38 -14.53 -7.82
CA LEU A 10 -4.75 -13.20 -7.88
C LEU A 10 -4.03 -12.98 -9.21
N LYS A 11 -3.29 -13.99 -9.70
CA LYS A 11 -2.62 -13.92 -11.02
C LYS A 11 -3.61 -13.76 -12.19
N SER A 12 -4.87 -14.14 -12.02
CA SER A 12 -5.90 -13.96 -13.04
C SER A 12 -6.43 -12.53 -13.17
N LEU A 13 -6.10 -11.64 -12.24
CA LEU A 13 -6.56 -10.23 -12.20
C LEU A 13 -8.09 -10.05 -12.19
N GLN A 14 -8.87 -11.11 -11.96
CA GLN A 14 -10.34 -11.07 -11.97
C GLN A 14 -10.93 -10.16 -10.87
N TYR A 15 -10.15 -9.84 -9.84
CA TYR A 15 -10.52 -8.92 -8.78
C TYR A 15 -10.53 -7.44 -9.21
N LEU A 16 -9.95 -7.12 -10.35
CA LEU A 16 -9.94 -5.78 -10.92
C LEU A 16 -11.10 -5.63 -11.92
N PRO A 17 -11.66 -4.42 -12.10
CA PRO A 17 -12.54 -4.12 -13.23
C PRO A 17 -11.75 -4.14 -14.55
N PRO A 18 -12.40 -4.39 -15.71
CA PRO A 18 -11.70 -4.52 -16.99
C PRO A 18 -10.69 -3.41 -17.33
N PRO A 19 -10.98 -2.10 -17.14
CA PRO A 19 -10.04 -1.01 -17.44
C PRO A 19 -8.77 -1.01 -16.57
N LEU A 20 -8.75 -1.79 -15.48
CA LEU A 20 -7.61 -1.95 -14.61
C LEU A 20 -6.92 -3.31 -14.78
N ARG A 21 -7.40 -4.19 -15.65
CA ARG A 21 -6.78 -5.50 -15.89
C ARG A 21 -5.66 -5.45 -16.93
N ASP A 22 -5.81 -4.62 -17.97
CA ASP A 22 -4.81 -4.46 -19.02
C ASP A 22 -3.84 -3.33 -18.67
N PHE A 23 -2.55 -3.56 -18.89
CA PHE A 23 -1.50 -2.58 -18.63
C PHE A 23 -1.66 -1.29 -19.47
N HIS A 24 -2.12 -1.41 -20.72
CA HIS A 24 -2.34 -0.27 -21.60
C HIS A 24 -3.51 0.59 -21.08
N ASP A 25 -4.61 -0.05 -20.67
CA ASP A 25 -5.77 0.65 -20.13
C ASP A 25 -5.48 1.29 -18.76
N GLN A 26 -4.69 0.61 -17.91
CA GLN A 26 -4.22 1.17 -16.64
C GLN A 26 -3.49 2.50 -16.87
N LYS A 27 -2.59 2.56 -17.87
CA LYS A 27 -1.83 3.78 -18.18
C LYS A 27 -2.76 4.94 -18.54
N GLU A 28 -3.81 4.69 -19.31
CA GLU A 28 -4.80 5.71 -19.66
C GLU A 28 -5.61 6.14 -18.44
N VAL A 29 -5.96 5.24 -17.53
CA VAL A 29 -6.61 5.59 -16.25
C VAL A 29 -5.71 6.53 -15.42
N PHE A 30 -4.43 6.20 -15.26
CA PHE A 30 -3.51 7.04 -14.47
C PHE A 30 -3.24 8.40 -15.11
N LYS A 31 -3.08 8.47 -16.44
CA LYS A 31 -3.02 9.75 -17.16
C LYS A 31 -4.28 10.58 -16.94
N THR A 32 -5.45 9.95 -17.01
CA THR A 32 -6.73 10.62 -16.79
C THR A 32 -6.84 11.16 -15.37
N ILE A 33 -6.39 10.40 -14.36
CA ILE A 33 -6.33 10.86 -12.97
C ILE A 33 -5.44 12.10 -12.86
N HIS A 34 -4.24 12.05 -13.45
CA HIS A 34 -3.28 13.15 -13.43
C HIS A 34 -3.79 14.41 -14.16
N GLN A 35 -4.50 14.25 -15.28
CA GLN A 35 -5.08 15.35 -16.04
C GLN A 35 -6.26 16.02 -15.32
N ILE A 36 -7.14 15.21 -14.71
CA ILE A 36 -8.39 15.72 -14.11
C ILE A 36 -8.17 16.20 -12.68
N THR A 37 -7.35 15.47 -11.93
CA THR A 37 -7.01 15.83 -10.56
C THR A 37 -5.81 16.76 -10.67
N ASN A 38 -6.02 18.06 -10.47
CA ASN A 38 -4.96 19.06 -10.47
C ASN A 38 -3.96 18.76 -9.33
N VAL A 39 -3.02 17.84 -9.58
CA VAL A 39 -2.05 17.32 -8.62
C VAL A 39 -0.90 18.30 -8.36
N ASP A 40 -0.85 19.43 -9.07
CA ASP A 40 0.16 20.47 -8.86
C ASP A 40 0.09 21.11 -7.46
N GLY A 41 -1.05 20.98 -6.77
CA GLY A 41 -1.23 21.37 -5.36
C GLY A 41 -1.00 20.26 -4.33
N HIS A 42 -0.74 19.02 -4.77
CA HIS A 42 -0.50 17.87 -3.90
C HIS A 42 0.99 17.51 -3.95
N GLU A 43 1.73 17.82 -2.88
CA GLU A 43 3.18 17.56 -2.74
C GLU A 43 3.61 16.10 -3.04
N TYR A 44 2.64 15.18 -3.05
CA TYR A 44 2.79 13.77 -3.35
C TYR A 44 3.35 13.47 -4.76
N ALA A 45 3.25 14.39 -5.72
CA ALA A 45 3.74 14.15 -7.09
C ALA A 45 5.25 14.39 -7.28
N ARG A 46 5.93 15.06 -6.33
CA ARG A 46 7.35 15.48 -6.49
C ARG A 46 8.39 14.46 -6.03
N SER A 47 8.03 13.55 -5.12
CA SER A 47 8.91 12.48 -4.65
C SER A 47 8.10 11.28 -4.16
N VAL A 48 8.16 10.16 -4.89
CA VAL A 48 7.44 8.94 -4.53
C VAL A 48 8.26 8.17 -3.48
N ASP A 49 8.16 8.61 -2.23
CA ASP A 49 8.50 7.76 -1.08
C ASP A 49 7.33 6.81 -0.76
N TRP A 50 7.56 5.76 0.04
CA TRP A 50 6.53 4.77 0.37
C TRP A 50 5.29 5.42 1.04
N VAL A 51 5.49 6.47 1.85
CA VAL A 51 4.41 7.25 2.48
C VAL A 51 3.58 7.96 1.41
N THR A 52 4.27 8.60 0.46
CA THR A 52 3.66 9.31 -0.65
C THR A 52 2.81 8.39 -1.53
N GLY A 53 3.30 7.18 -1.79
CA GLY A 53 2.57 6.17 -2.55
C GLY A 53 1.26 5.75 -1.86
N GLN A 54 1.25 5.63 -0.53
CA GLN A 54 0.04 5.29 0.23
C GLN A 54 -1.00 6.41 0.17
N CYS A 55 -0.60 7.66 0.41
CA CYS A 55 -1.48 8.82 0.30
C CYS A 55 -2.07 8.94 -1.11
N TYR A 56 -1.27 8.73 -2.16
CA TYR A 56 -1.79 8.74 -3.53
C TYR A 56 -2.90 7.71 -3.76
N VAL A 57 -2.71 6.47 -3.29
CA VAL A 57 -3.69 5.40 -3.51
C VAL A 57 -5.00 5.69 -2.77
N ILE A 58 -4.94 6.08 -1.49
CA ILE A 58 -6.13 6.30 -0.67
C ILE A 58 -6.81 7.63 -1.01
N ASP A 59 -6.05 8.73 -1.10
CA ASP A 59 -6.61 10.07 -1.19
C ASP A 59 -6.94 10.49 -2.62
N ILE A 60 -6.17 10.01 -3.60
CA ILE A 60 -6.32 10.42 -5.00
C ILE A 60 -7.02 9.32 -5.81
N PHE A 61 -6.47 8.12 -5.83
CA PHE A 61 -7.01 7.03 -6.67
C PHE A 61 -8.39 6.57 -6.19
N LEU A 62 -8.54 6.18 -4.91
CA LEU A 62 -9.84 5.74 -4.41
C LEU A 62 -10.87 6.86 -4.41
N TRP A 63 -10.48 8.11 -4.14
CA TRP A 63 -11.39 9.26 -4.26
C TRP A 63 -11.85 9.48 -5.70
N PHE A 64 -10.93 9.43 -6.66
CA PHE A 64 -11.25 9.54 -8.08
C PHE A 64 -12.22 8.44 -8.54
N MET A 65 -12.03 7.22 -8.05
CA MET A 65 -12.91 6.09 -8.32
C MET A 65 -14.28 6.25 -7.65
N ALA A 66 -14.32 6.74 -6.41
CA ALA A 66 -15.56 7.04 -5.68
C ALA A 66 -16.42 8.09 -6.39
N ARG A 67 -15.79 9.12 -6.96
CA ARG A 67 -16.49 10.11 -7.81
C ARG A 67 -17.13 9.52 -9.07
N ARG A 68 -16.75 8.30 -9.46
CA ARG A 68 -17.29 7.54 -10.60
C ARG A 68 -18.20 6.38 -10.15
N GLY A 69 -18.61 6.36 -8.89
CA GLY A 69 -19.53 5.35 -8.34
C GLY A 69 -18.86 4.04 -7.93
N TYR A 70 -17.53 3.96 -7.92
CA TYR A 70 -16.81 2.78 -7.44
C TYR A 70 -16.59 2.86 -5.92
N THR A 71 -16.70 1.73 -5.24
CA THR A 71 -16.36 1.63 -3.81
C THR A 71 -15.44 0.45 -3.58
N LEU A 72 -14.58 0.55 -2.57
CA LEU A 72 -13.80 -0.60 -2.12
C LEU A 72 -14.74 -1.55 -1.38
N GLN A 73 -14.90 -2.76 -1.91
CA GLN A 73 -15.76 -3.78 -1.34
C GLN A 73 -14.99 -5.06 -1.12
N ARG A 74 -15.36 -5.83 -0.09
CA ARG A 74 -14.78 -7.15 0.14
C ARG A 74 -15.12 -8.06 -1.04
N CYS A 75 -14.11 -8.74 -1.57
CA CYS A 75 -14.30 -9.68 -2.67
C CYS A 75 -15.24 -10.84 -2.27
N ARG A 76 -16.06 -11.29 -3.23
CA ARG A 76 -17.02 -12.40 -3.05
C ARG A 76 -16.52 -13.73 -3.63
N ALA A 77 -15.30 -13.79 -4.18
CA ALA A 77 -14.73 -15.01 -4.71
C ALA A 77 -14.55 -16.07 -3.61
N ARG A 78 -14.75 -17.34 -3.95
CA ARG A 78 -14.63 -18.47 -3.02
C ARG A 78 -13.19 -19.00 -3.04
N VAL A 79 -12.25 -18.19 -2.53
CA VAL A 79 -10.84 -18.56 -2.36
C VAL A 79 -10.44 -18.39 -0.90
N PRO A 80 -9.44 -19.14 -0.40
CA PRO A 80 -9.00 -19.04 0.98
C PRO A 80 -8.27 -17.71 1.23
N PHE A 81 -9.03 -16.63 1.45
CA PHE A 81 -8.50 -15.31 1.74
C PHE A 81 -7.84 -15.25 3.12
N ARG A 82 -6.74 -14.49 3.21
CA ARG A 82 -6.10 -14.15 4.49
C ARG A 82 -6.92 -13.13 5.28
N ALA A 83 -6.76 -13.13 6.61
CA ALA A 83 -7.39 -12.17 7.49
C ALA A 83 -6.53 -10.91 7.61
N LEU A 84 -6.97 -9.82 6.97
CA LEU A 84 -6.26 -8.54 6.96
C LEU A 84 -5.86 -8.05 8.36
N HIS A 85 -6.78 -8.10 9.32
CA HIS A 85 -6.50 -7.66 10.69
C HIS A 85 -5.41 -8.50 11.35
N ALA A 86 -5.46 -9.82 11.21
CA ALA A 86 -4.45 -10.71 11.76
C ALA A 86 -3.07 -10.43 11.16
N ASP A 87 -2.98 -10.21 9.84
CA ASP A 87 -1.71 -9.88 9.18
C ASP A 87 -1.15 -8.52 9.65
N VAL A 88 -2.00 -7.51 9.84
CA VAL A 88 -1.61 -6.19 10.36
C VAL A 88 -1.11 -6.28 11.80
N GLU A 89 -1.83 -7.02 12.65
CA GLU A 89 -1.46 -7.24 14.05
C GLU A 89 -0.15 -8.02 14.17
N GLU A 90 0.01 -9.09 13.40
CA GLU A 90 1.23 -9.89 13.39
C GLU A 90 2.44 -9.04 12.97
N ALA A 91 2.30 -8.26 11.88
CA ALA A 91 3.37 -7.39 11.41
C ALA A 91 3.69 -6.29 12.44
N ARG A 92 2.68 -5.74 13.13
CA ARG A 92 2.86 -4.78 14.23
C ARG A 92 3.64 -5.40 15.39
N ASN A 93 3.28 -6.61 15.79
CA ASN A 93 3.94 -7.33 16.88
C ASN A 93 5.40 -7.64 16.55
N ARG A 94 5.69 -8.07 15.30
CA ARG A 94 7.07 -8.31 14.84
C ARG A 94 7.95 -7.05 14.91
N ARG A 95 7.41 -5.89 14.55
CA ARG A 95 8.12 -4.60 14.68
C ARG A 95 8.35 -4.20 16.13
N GLY A 96 7.35 -4.41 17.00
CA GLY A 96 7.43 -4.09 18.42
C GLY A 96 8.41 -4.99 19.19
N ALA A 97 8.53 -6.26 18.80
CA ALA A 97 9.44 -7.21 19.43
C ALA A 97 10.93 -6.99 19.06
N ALA A 98 11.23 -6.21 18.01
CA ALA A 98 12.57 -6.04 17.47
C ALA A 98 13.37 -4.85 18.05
N LEU A 99 12.88 -4.15 19.09
CA LEU A 99 13.70 -3.15 19.79
C LEU A 99 14.60 -3.85 20.83
N PRO A 100 15.94 -3.85 20.68
CA PRO A 100 16.81 -4.18 21.79
C PRO A 100 16.74 -3.05 22.83
N LEU A 101 16.71 -3.42 24.11
CA LEU A 101 16.87 -2.51 25.23
C LEU A 101 18.15 -1.66 25.01
N PRO A 102 18.13 -0.33 25.27
CA PRO A 102 19.33 0.48 25.13
C PRO A 102 20.42 -0.06 26.08
N SER A 103 21.55 -0.45 25.50
CA SER A 103 22.75 -0.86 26.23
C SER A 103 23.17 0.27 27.18
N ALA A 104 23.39 -0.08 28.45
CA ALA A 104 23.73 0.85 29.52
C ALA A 104 24.91 1.75 29.13
N ALA A 105 24.74 3.06 29.34
CA ALA A 105 25.77 4.07 29.13
C ALA A 105 27.05 3.72 29.92
N GLN A 106 28.20 3.66 29.24
CA GLN A 106 29.49 3.67 29.92
C GLN A 106 29.86 5.11 30.32
N PRO A 107 30.37 5.33 31.55
CA PRO A 107 30.76 6.65 32.02
C PRO A 107 32.00 7.15 31.28
N THR A 108 31.92 8.36 30.74
CA THR A 108 33.03 9.06 30.10
C THR A 108 34.01 9.58 31.15
N THR A 109 35.16 8.93 31.30
CA THR A 109 36.30 9.53 32.00
C THR A 109 36.94 10.58 31.09
N SER A 110 36.63 11.86 31.34
CA SER A 110 37.49 12.99 30.97
C SER A 110 38.11 13.53 32.25
N ALA A 111 39.41 13.33 32.42
CA ALA A 111 40.23 14.15 33.31
C ALA A 111 41.34 14.75 32.44
N LYS A 112 41.18 16.04 32.15
CA LYS A 112 42.25 16.93 31.70
C LYS A 112 43.06 17.33 32.93
N GLU A 113 44.37 17.23 32.85
CA GLU A 113 45.33 18.25 33.31
C GLU A 113 46.65 18.08 32.55
#